data_AF-A0A8T0RVB1-F1
#
_entry.id   AF-A0A8T0RVB1-F1
#
_cell.length_a   1.000
_cell.length_b   1.000
_cell.length_c   1.000
_cell.angle_alpha   90.00
_cell.angle_beta   90.00
_cell.angle_gamma   90.00
#
_symmetry.space_group_name_H-M   'P 1'
#
loop_
_entity.id
_entity.type
_entity.pdbx_description
1 polymer ?
#
loop_
_entity_poly.entity_id
_entity_poly.type
_entity_poly.pdbx_seq_one_letter_code
_entity_poly.pdbx_strand_id
1 'polypeptide(L)'
;MASLAMLLEASVEATLSTLRTEAPQRRAQPFTIFRVPAYVREGNPTAYELRMVSISPYYHGAAALRAMEDHKWLYLHDLLSRNATVSSSLLIQEMRSLEPRACACYSERPLLSSDDFVRMLLLDGCFILEFFFKWHTKEPDALCDVDWGLILVNADLLLLENQVPFFVVERLHDQVAGAQGGRSDEVLIEPPFGTCEIHHLLHLYYENFVPRRPPVASSSSRLSWVIPRTTQMRAAGVSFVRRRSARDSYDVAFDGRRCMMGIPSVMIDGAKRPLLVNLIAFEQSLGMEETRVLTSYVSLMGLLVRGAQDVELLRRRSILKNLLADDEEAAHVNTQFFARLGEGGGTNYNRHVFAGLYEDVQSYCGSWWHRNKATLRRKYFGSPWSAISFIVAGLVVALTATQTYFTVFPRS
;
A
#
# COMPACT_ATOMS: atom_id res chain seq x y z
N MET A 1 47.42 5.61 24.45
CA MET A 1 46.93 4.43 23.71
C MET A 1 46.13 3.49 24.62
N ALA A 2 46.71 2.94 25.70
CA ALA A 2 45.99 2.02 26.60
C ALA A 2 44.73 2.59 27.29
N SER A 3 44.74 3.87 27.68
CA SER A 3 43.60 4.53 28.36
C SER A 3 42.35 4.70 27.48
N LEU A 4 42.51 4.93 26.18
CA LEU A 4 41.38 5.07 25.24
C LEU A 4 40.72 3.71 24.93
N ALA A 5 41.52 2.64 24.86
CA ALA A 5 41.01 1.29 24.66
C ALA A 5 40.16 0.82 25.86
N MET A 6 40.61 1.10 27.09
CA MET A 6 39.85 0.77 28.30
C MET A 6 38.52 1.54 28.43
N LEU A 7 38.48 2.80 27.97
CA LEU A 7 37.24 3.60 27.95
C LEU A 7 36.24 3.05 26.92
N LEU A 8 36.72 2.59 25.76
CA LEU A 8 35.88 1.96 24.75
C LEU A 8 35.31 0.63 25.26
N GLU A 9 36.14 -0.21 25.87
CA GLU A 9 35.71 -1.50 26.44
C GLU A 9 34.66 -1.30 27.54
N ALA A 10 34.87 -0.36 28.46
CA ALA A 10 33.91 -0.06 29.52
C ALA A 10 32.58 0.47 28.94
N SER A 11 32.63 1.31 27.91
CA SER A 11 31.44 1.82 27.22
C SER A 11 30.67 0.70 26.50
N VAL A 12 31.39 -0.20 25.83
CA VAL A 12 30.79 -1.36 25.16
C VAL A 12 30.15 -2.32 26.18
N GLU A 13 30.82 -2.63 27.29
CA GLU A 13 30.26 -3.54 28.31
C GLU A 13 29.08 -2.89 29.06
N ALA A 14 29.10 -1.59 29.30
CA ALA A 14 27.95 -0.85 29.80
C ALA A 14 26.75 -0.92 28.84
N THR A 15 27.00 -0.82 27.53
CA THR A 15 25.97 -0.96 26.50
C THR A 15 25.43 -2.40 26.46
N LEU A 16 26.30 -3.41 26.48
CA LEU A 16 25.92 -4.82 26.45
C LEU A 16 25.16 -5.25 27.72
N SER A 17 25.56 -4.77 28.90
CA SER A 17 24.84 -5.05 30.15
C SER A 17 23.43 -4.43 30.16
N THR A 18 23.30 -3.20 29.65
CA THR A 18 21.99 -2.56 29.42
C THR A 18 21.14 -3.40 28.47
N LEU A 19 21.72 -3.82 27.32
CA LEU A 19 21.03 -4.68 26.36
C LEU A 19 20.66 -6.05 26.95
N ARG A 20 21.49 -6.68 27.78
CA ARG A 20 21.16 -7.96 28.45
C ARG A 20 19.94 -7.82 29.37
N THR A 21 19.76 -6.65 29.97
CA THR A 21 18.63 -6.34 30.86
C THR A 21 17.37 -6.01 30.07
N GLU A 22 17.47 -5.23 28.98
CA GLU A 22 16.33 -4.82 28.14
C GLU A 22 15.92 -5.88 27.08
N ALA A 23 16.84 -6.73 26.61
CA ALA A 23 16.61 -7.66 25.50
C ALA A 23 15.50 -8.70 25.75
N PRO A 24 15.29 -9.26 26.96
CA PRO A 24 14.18 -10.17 27.21
C PRO A 24 12.83 -9.51 26.97
N GLN A 25 12.66 -8.24 27.39
CA GLN A 25 11.44 -7.46 27.18
C GLN A 25 11.26 -7.10 25.69
N ARG A 26 12.33 -6.67 25.00
CA ARG A 26 12.28 -6.39 23.55
C ARG A 26 12.03 -7.63 22.68
N ARG A 27 12.46 -8.81 23.13
CA ARG A 27 12.17 -10.08 22.44
C ARG A 27 10.76 -10.58 22.71
N ALA A 28 10.18 -10.22 23.85
CA ALA A 28 8.81 -10.57 24.22
C ALA A 28 7.75 -9.70 23.50
N GLN A 29 8.08 -8.45 23.17
CA GLN A 29 7.25 -7.57 22.34
C GLN A 29 8.09 -6.96 21.22
N PRO A 30 7.98 -7.45 19.97
CA PRO A 30 8.62 -6.82 18.84
C PRO A 30 8.02 -5.43 18.61
N PHE A 31 8.84 -4.48 18.18
CA PHE A 31 8.38 -3.16 17.79
C PHE A 31 7.49 -3.26 16.53
N THR A 32 6.51 -2.37 16.44
CA THR A 32 5.49 -2.38 15.38
C THR A 32 5.42 -1.05 14.63
N ILE A 33 5.98 0.02 15.21
CA ILE A 33 6.04 1.37 14.62
C ILE A 33 7.46 1.64 14.14
N PHE A 34 7.63 1.63 12.82
CA PHE A 34 8.92 1.74 12.16
C PHE A 34 9.23 3.19 11.81
N ARG A 35 10.46 3.62 12.08
CA ARG A 35 11.02 4.80 11.39
C ARG A 35 11.40 4.40 9.98
N VAL A 36 10.98 5.19 8.99
CA VAL A 36 11.28 4.89 7.59
C VAL A 36 12.79 5.01 7.36
N PRO A 37 13.47 3.95 6.86
CA PRO A 37 14.90 4.01 6.58
C PRO A 37 15.24 5.14 5.61
N ALA A 38 16.37 5.83 5.83
CA ALA A 38 16.77 7.00 5.05
C ALA A 38 16.73 6.76 3.53
N TYR A 39 17.27 5.61 3.10
CA TYR A 39 17.26 5.21 1.69
C TYR A 39 15.85 5.05 1.09
N VAL A 40 14.90 4.52 1.86
CA VAL A 40 13.49 4.39 1.43
C VAL A 40 12.83 5.77 1.33
N ARG A 41 13.18 6.70 2.24
CA ARG A 41 12.71 8.09 2.21
C ARG A 41 13.28 8.85 1.02
N GLU A 42 14.56 8.70 0.70
CA GLU A 42 15.21 9.38 -0.43
C GLU A 42 14.50 9.09 -1.76
N GLY A 43 13.97 7.87 -1.91
CA GLY A 43 13.13 7.53 -3.05
C GLY A 43 11.85 8.36 -3.14
N ASN A 44 11.22 8.77 -2.03
CA ASN A 44 9.98 9.56 -2.02
C ASN A 44 9.93 10.56 -0.85
N PRO A 45 10.71 11.66 -0.87
CA PRO A 45 10.89 12.51 0.31
C PRO A 45 9.58 13.15 0.78
N THR A 46 8.78 13.67 -0.15
CA THR A 46 7.49 14.32 0.14
C THR A 46 6.38 13.36 0.58
N ALA A 47 6.57 12.04 0.42
CA ALA A 47 5.57 11.04 0.80
C ALA A 47 5.56 10.72 2.30
N TYR A 48 6.61 11.16 3.02
CA TYR A 48 6.81 10.91 4.46
C TYR A 48 6.93 12.22 5.26
N GLU A 49 6.61 13.35 4.63
CA GLU A 49 6.68 14.66 5.25
C GLU A 49 5.35 14.98 5.94
N LEU A 50 5.41 15.36 7.21
CA LEU A 50 4.25 15.82 7.96
C LEU A 50 3.79 17.18 7.47
N ARG A 51 2.47 17.35 7.37
CA ARG A 51 1.86 18.56 6.81
C ARG A 51 1.13 19.40 7.86
N MET A 52 0.75 18.80 8.99
CA MET A 52 -0.18 19.38 9.93
C MET A 52 0.01 18.90 11.37
N VAL A 53 0.02 17.58 11.61
CA VAL A 53 -0.07 17.01 12.96
C VAL A 53 0.93 15.89 13.19
N SER A 54 1.78 16.05 14.21
CA SER A 54 2.54 14.92 14.75
C SER A 54 1.65 14.13 15.71
N ILE A 55 1.69 12.81 15.66
CA ILE A 55 1.12 11.90 16.66
C ILE A 55 2.17 10.84 17.07
N SER A 56 3.44 11.23 17.12
CA SER A 56 4.54 10.30 17.40
C SER A 56 5.73 11.02 18.05
N PRO A 57 6.63 10.26 18.71
CA PRO A 57 7.84 10.83 19.29
C PRO A 57 8.86 11.33 18.25
N TYR A 58 8.82 10.85 17.00
CA TYR A 58 9.86 11.13 16.01
C TYR A 58 9.87 12.58 15.50
N TYR A 59 8.76 13.30 15.63
CA TYR A 59 8.63 14.69 15.19
C TYR A 59 8.36 15.66 16.33
N HIS A 60 8.54 15.21 17.58
CA HIS A 60 8.34 16.04 18.74
C HIS A 60 9.26 17.28 18.70
N GLY A 61 8.68 18.46 18.93
CA GLY A 61 9.41 19.73 18.90
C GLY A 61 9.66 20.33 17.52
N ALA A 62 9.11 19.76 16.45
CA ALA A 62 9.20 20.35 15.11
C ALA A 62 8.46 21.70 15.05
N ALA A 63 9.20 22.77 14.74
CA ALA A 63 8.67 24.14 14.76
C ALA A 63 7.45 24.34 13.85
N ALA A 64 7.41 23.65 12.70
CA ALA A 64 6.32 23.72 11.74
C ALA A 64 4.98 23.16 12.27
N LEU A 65 5.02 22.33 13.31
CA LEU A 65 3.84 21.62 13.85
C LEU A 65 3.33 22.23 15.16
N ARG A 66 3.97 23.30 15.65
CA ARG A 66 3.68 23.89 16.97
C ARG A 66 2.23 24.32 17.15
N ALA A 67 1.63 24.92 16.11
CA ALA A 67 0.23 25.34 16.17
C ALA A 67 -0.71 24.17 16.44
N MET A 68 -0.39 22.98 15.92
CA MET A 68 -1.17 21.79 16.15
C MET A 68 -0.91 21.18 17.54
N GLU A 69 0.31 21.26 18.06
CA GLU A 69 0.58 20.88 19.45
C GLU A 69 -0.25 21.70 20.45
N ASP A 70 -0.43 23.00 20.20
CA ASP A 70 -1.32 23.84 21.01
C ASP A 70 -2.79 23.40 20.86
N HIS A 71 -3.20 23.02 19.65
CA HIS A 71 -4.57 22.57 19.38
C HIS A 71 -4.92 21.24 20.06
N LYS A 72 -3.95 20.33 20.25
CA LYS A 72 -4.17 19.07 21.00
C LYS A 72 -4.61 19.31 22.44
N TRP A 73 -4.18 20.41 23.06
CA TRP A 73 -4.66 20.78 24.40
C TRP A 73 -6.13 21.16 24.41
N LEU A 74 -6.62 21.81 23.35
CA LEU A 74 -8.05 22.07 23.18
C LEU A 74 -8.83 20.76 23.03
N TYR A 75 -8.29 19.81 22.26
CA TYR A 75 -8.92 18.50 22.10
C TYR A 75 -8.94 17.70 23.40
N LEU A 76 -7.89 17.76 24.22
CA LEU A 76 -7.91 17.19 25.56
C LEU A 76 -8.98 17.84 26.45
N HIS A 77 -9.10 19.17 26.41
CA HIS A 77 -10.11 19.91 27.16
C HIS A 77 -11.54 19.52 26.73
N ASP A 78 -11.79 19.46 25.43
CA ASP A 78 -13.10 19.09 24.86
C ASP A 78 -13.45 17.64 25.21
N LEU A 79 -12.50 16.72 25.09
CA LEU A 79 -12.69 15.31 25.45
C LEU A 79 -13.03 15.13 26.94
N LEU A 80 -12.34 15.85 27.85
CA LEU A 80 -12.67 15.85 29.28
C LEU A 80 -14.04 16.47 29.56
N SER A 81 -14.47 17.43 28.74
CA SER A 81 -15.79 18.06 28.85
C SER A 81 -16.92 17.11 28.41
N ARG A 82 -16.63 16.07 27.61
CA ARG A 82 -17.62 15.03 27.26
C ARG A 82 -18.04 14.18 28.47
N ASN A 83 -17.15 14.02 29.45
CA ASN A 83 -17.43 13.19 30.62
C ASN A 83 -16.82 13.76 31.90
N ALA A 84 -17.66 14.41 32.70
CA ALA A 84 -17.26 15.04 33.96
C ALA A 84 -16.69 14.07 35.02
N THR A 85 -16.87 12.75 34.88
CA THR A 85 -16.28 11.77 35.81
C THR A 85 -14.81 11.47 35.51
N VAL A 86 -14.33 11.83 34.33
CA VAL A 86 -12.95 11.57 33.89
C VAL A 86 -12.09 12.79 34.19
N SER A 87 -11.04 12.61 34.98
CA SER A 87 -10.06 13.66 35.27
C SER A 87 -8.80 13.51 34.42
N SER A 88 -8.09 14.63 34.21
CA SER A 88 -6.77 14.60 33.58
C SER A 88 -5.77 13.76 34.37
N SER A 89 -5.85 13.75 35.71
CA SER A 89 -5.00 12.93 36.58
C SER A 89 -5.19 11.43 36.35
N LEU A 90 -6.44 10.98 36.15
CA LEU A 90 -6.75 9.59 35.84
C LEU A 90 -6.12 9.19 34.50
N LEU A 91 -6.32 10.00 33.45
CA LEU A 91 -5.76 9.71 32.13
C LEU A 91 -4.21 9.69 32.17
N ILE A 92 -3.57 10.62 32.90
CA ILE A 92 -2.11 10.61 33.08
C ILE A 92 -1.64 9.31 33.75
N GLN A 93 -2.35 8.83 34.78
CA GLN A 93 -2.02 7.58 35.46
C GLN A 93 -2.14 6.37 34.53
N GLU A 94 -3.19 6.30 33.72
CA GLU A 94 -3.36 5.26 32.70
C GLU A 94 -2.22 5.30 31.68
N MET A 95 -1.88 6.48 31.15
CA MET A 95 -0.77 6.62 30.20
C MET A 95 0.58 6.26 30.82
N ARG A 96 0.80 6.59 32.11
CA ARG A 96 1.99 6.19 32.85
C ARG A 96 2.14 4.67 32.92
N SER A 97 1.04 3.96 33.16
CA SER A 97 1.05 2.49 33.23
C SER A 97 1.38 1.84 31.88
N LEU A 98 1.04 2.53 30.78
CA LEU A 98 1.24 2.06 29.41
C LEU A 98 2.60 2.42 28.82
N GLU A 99 3.31 3.40 29.38
CA GLU A 99 4.58 3.91 28.84
C GLU A 99 5.58 2.80 28.46
N PRO A 100 5.91 1.81 29.32
CA PRO A 100 6.94 0.84 28.98
C PRO A 100 6.58 0.02 27.72
N ARG A 101 5.32 -0.40 27.63
CA ARG A 101 4.78 -1.12 26.47
C ARG A 101 4.76 -0.22 25.22
N ALA A 102 4.32 1.03 25.38
CA ALA A 102 4.25 1.97 24.27
C ALA A 102 5.63 2.32 23.73
N CYS A 103 6.62 2.52 24.59
CA CYS A 103 8.01 2.77 24.22
C CYS A 103 8.60 1.59 23.44
N ALA A 104 8.29 0.34 23.84
CA ALA A 104 8.73 -0.86 23.15
C ALA A 104 8.14 -1.03 21.73
N CYS A 105 7.05 -0.34 21.41
CA CYS A 105 6.43 -0.40 20.08
C CYS A 105 7.24 0.35 19.00
N TYR A 106 8.13 1.26 19.38
CA TYR A 106 8.91 2.07 18.44
C TYR A 106 10.24 1.40 18.06
N SER A 107 10.58 1.39 16.77
CA SER A 107 11.85 0.84 16.28
C SER A 107 13.08 1.57 16.83
N GLU A 108 12.95 2.86 17.11
CA GLU A 108 13.98 3.68 17.75
C GLU A 108 13.49 4.13 19.12
N ARG A 109 14.40 4.15 20.10
CA ARG A 109 14.07 4.64 21.44
C ARG A 109 13.68 6.12 21.34
N PRO A 110 12.48 6.52 21.81
CA PRO A 110 12.09 7.92 21.86
C PRO A 110 13.13 8.77 22.60
N LEU A 111 13.53 9.89 22.02
CA LEU A 111 14.45 10.86 22.64
C LEU A 111 13.68 11.86 23.52
N LEU A 112 12.79 11.35 24.36
CA LEU A 112 11.94 12.12 25.25
C LEU A 112 12.19 11.73 26.69
N SER A 113 11.99 12.67 27.62
CA SER A 113 11.90 12.31 29.03
C SER A 113 10.66 11.44 29.25
N SER A 114 10.68 10.67 30.33
CA SER A 114 9.56 9.80 30.70
C SER A 114 8.25 10.58 30.88
N ASP A 115 8.31 11.80 31.43
CA ASP A 115 7.14 12.66 31.59
C ASP A 115 6.67 13.26 30.27
N ASP A 116 7.60 13.67 29.40
CA ASP A 116 7.26 14.21 28.08
C ASP A 116 6.67 13.15 27.16
N PHE A 117 7.17 11.91 27.24
CA PHE A 117 6.62 10.78 26.49
C PHE A 117 5.19 10.46 26.93
N VAL A 118 4.91 10.44 28.23
CA VAL A 118 3.54 10.22 28.74
C VAL A 118 2.60 11.38 28.38
N ARG A 119 3.08 12.62 28.41
CA ARG A 119 2.33 13.77 27.93
C ARG A 119 2.01 13.64 26.44
N MET A 120 2.96 13.18 25.63
CA MET A 120 2.76 12.92 24.20
C MET A 120 1.70 11.83 23.98
N LEU A 121 1.79 10.68 24.67
CA LEU A 121 0.77 9.61 24.56
C LEU A 121 -0.64 10.12 24.89
N LEU A 122 -0.75 10.94 25.94
CA LEU A 122 -2.01 11.56 26.35
C LEU A 122 -2.55 12.49 25.27
N LEU A 123 -1.77 13.49 24.85
CA LEU A 123 -2.22 14.52 23.92
C LEU A 123 -2.50 13.94 22.53
N ASP A 124 -1.64 13.06 22.04
CA ASP A 124 -1.75 12.47 20.70
C ASP A 124 -2.90 11.47 20.65
N GLY A 125 -3.05 10.64 21.69
CA GLY A 125 -4.17 9.71 21.81
C GLY A 125 -5.52 10.43 21.97
N CYS A 126 -5.60 11.46 22.80
CA CYS A 126 -6.80 12.28 22.94
C CYS A 126 -7.14 13.05 21.66
N PHE A 127 -6.14 13.57 20.96
CA PHE A 127 -6.34 14.22 19.67
C PHE A 127 -6.99 13.29 18.66
N ILE A 128 -6.44 12.07 18.49
CA ILE A 128 -7.00 11.06 17.59
C ILE A 128 -8.46 10.75 17.95
N LEU A 129 -8.72 10.50 19.23
CA LEU A 129 -10.04 10.10 19.69
C LEU A 129 -11.08 11.21 19.51
N GLU A 130 -10.76 12.42 19.95
CA GLU A 130 -11.66 13.57 19.84
C GLU A 130 -11.88 13.98 18.38
N PHE A 131 -10.85 13.89 17.53
CA PHE A 131 -10.97 14.09 16.09
C PHE A 131 -12.02 13.16 15.48
N PHE A 132 -11.96 11.85 15.80
CA PHE A 132 -12.93 10.89 15.30
C PHE A 132 -14.32 11.09 15.89
N PHE A 133 -14.45 11.49 17.16
CA PHE A 133 -15.74 11.84 17.74
C PHE A 133 -16.38 13.01 17.01
N LYS A 134 -15.70 14.16 16.93
CA LYS A 134 -16.21 15.35 16.24
C LYS A 134 -16.56 15.05 14.78
N TRP A 135 -15.72 14.28 14.08
CA TRP A 135 -15.97 13.83 12.71
C TRP A 135 -17.27 13.01 12.60
N HIS A 136 -17.47 12.04 13.50
CA HIS A 136 -18.62 11.15 13.47
C HIS A 136 -19.93 11.88 13.84
N THR A 137 -19.89 12.72 14.87
CA THR A 137 -21.05 13.49 15.36
C THR A 137 -21.31 14.75 14.52
N LYS A 138 -20.40 15.10 13.60
CA LYS A 138 -20.43 16.32 12.77
C LYS A 138 -20.48 17.59 13.62
N GLU A 139 -19.74 17.58 14.72
CA GLU A 139 -19.58 18.77 15.56
C GLU A 139 -18.74 19.84 14.82
N PRO A 140 -19.08 21.14 14.96
CA PRO A 140 -18.26 22.21 14.43
C PRO A 140 -16.85 22.16 15.02
N ASP A 141 -15.86 22.31 14.16
CA ASP A 141 -14.47 22.22 14.54
C ASP A 141 -13.60 22.97 13.54
N ALA A 142 -12.79 23.92 14.02
CA ALA A 142 -11.99 24.79 13.16
C ALA A 142 -11.00 24.03 12.26
N LEU A 143 -10.64 22.80 12.61
CA LEU A 143 -9.78 21.92 11.83
C LEU A 143 -10.58 21.13 10.79
N CYS A 144 -11.77 20.65 11.14
CA CYS A 144 -12.64 19.90 10.23
C CYS A 144 -13.42 20.80 9.25
N ASP A 145 -13.73 22.03 9.65
CA ASP A 145 -14.57 22.98 8.90
C ASP A 145 -13.81 23.70 7.77
N VAL A 146 -12.48 23.58 7.72
CA VAL A 146 -11.67 24.06 6.60
C VAL A 146 -11.42 22.95 5.57
N ASP A 147 -11.62 23.25 4.29
CA ASP A 147 -11.58 22.25 3.18
C ASP A 147 -10.33 21.37 3.16
N TRP A 148 -9.18 21.91 3.59
CA TRP A 148 -7.91 21.20 3.59
C TRP A 148 -7.60 20.48 4.91
N GLY A 149 -8.24 20.83 6.02
CA GLY A 149 -7.83 20.36 7.36
C GLY A 149 -8.00 18.87 7.51
N LEU A 150 -9.20 18.36 7.21
CA LEU A 150 -9.48 16.92 7.17
C LEU A 150 -8.50 16.14 6.29
N ILE A 151 -8.22 16.65 5.09
CA ILE A 151 -7.37 15.96 4.10
C ILE A 151 -5.94 15.86 4.63
N LEU A 152 -5.43 16.93 5.22
CA LEU A 152 -4.07 17.00 5.74
C LEU A 152 -3.90 16.20 7.04
N VAL A 153 -4.87 16.26 7.96
CA VAL A 153 -4.88 15.43 9.17
C VAL A 153 -4.91 13.94 8.80
N ASN A 154 -5.83 13.52 7.93
CA ASN A 154 -5.90 12.12 7.51
C ASN A 154 -4.62 11.63 6.82
N ALA A 155 -3.97 12.49 6.04
CA ALA A 155 -2.69 12.15 5.41
C ALA A 155 -1.60 11.90 6.47
N ASP A 156 -1.52 12.75 7.49
CA ASP A 156 -0.53 12.65 8.56
C ASP A 156 -0.80 11.49 9.52
N LEU A 157 -2.07 11.21 9.85
CA LEU A 157 -2.49 10.07 10.70
C LEU A 157 -2.16 8.70 10.07
N LEU A 158 -1.90 8.65 8.76
CA LEU A 158 -1.60 7.43 8.02
C LEU A 158 -0.14 7.37 7.54
N LEU A 159 0.74 8.21 8.05
CA LEU A 159 2.18 8.05 7.82
C LEU A 159 2.75 6.97 8.75
N LEU A 160 3.59 6.08 8.20
CA LEU A 160 4.14 4.91 8.91
C LEU A 160 4.90 5.29 10.18
N GLU A 161 5.64 6.39 10.13
CA GLU A 161 6.45 6.87 11.24
C GLU A 161 5.70 7.86 12.15
N ASN A 162 4.48 8.26 11.80
CA ASN A 162 3.66 9.16 12.61
C ASN A 162 2.50 8.39 13.25
N GLN A 163 2.83 7.50 14.19
CA GLN A 163 1.85 6.62 14.83
C GLN A 163 2.00 6.61 16.35
N VAL A 164 0.87 6.43 17.04
CA VAL A 164 0.79 5.99 18.45
C VAL A 164 0.32 4.53 18.46
N PRO A 165 0.77 3.69 19.41
CA PRO A 165 0.23 2.35 19.57
C PRO A 165 -1.29 2.37 19.79
N PHE A 166 -2.02 1.53 19.08
CA PHE A 166 -3.49 1.56 19.05
C PHE A 166 -4.12 1.34 20.43
N PHE A 167 -3.52 0.47 21.25
CA PHE A 167 -3.98 0.21 22.63
C PHE A 167 -4.00 1.46 23.53
N VAL A 168 -3.24 2.51 23.18
CA VAL A 168 -3.28 3.80 23.88
C VAL A 168 -4.61 4.49 23.61
N VAL A 169 -5.03 4.52 22.35
CA VAL A 169 -6.31 5.10 21.91
C VAL A 169 -7.47 4.28 22.47
N GLU A 170 -7.39 2.94 22.44
CA GLU A 170 -8.39 2.05 23.06
C GLU A 170 -8.54 2.32 24.55
N ARG A 171 -7.42 2.43 25.29
CA ARG A 171 -7.49 2.71 26.73
C ARG A 171 -8.13 4.05 27.03
N LEU A 172 -7.78 5.10 26.28
CA LEU A 172 -8.40 6.42 26.45
C LEU A 172 -9.89 6.38 26.13
N HIS A 173 -10.28 5.70 25.05
CA HIS A 173 -11.68 5.48 24.70
C HIS A 173 -12.45 4.77 25.81
N ASP A 174 -11.91 3.69 26.38
CA ASP A 174 -12.56 2.93 27.46
C ASP A 174 -12.82 3.80 28.69
N GLN A 175 -11.91 4.72 29.03
CA GLN A 175 -12.12 5.65 30.15
C GLN A 175 -13.19 6.69 29.86
N VAL A 176 -13.21 7.24 28.64
CA VAL A 176 -14.13 8.33 28.26
C VAL A 176 -15.53 7.81 27.95
N ALA A 177 -15.62 6.75 27.14
CA ALA A 177 -16.87 6.14 26.68
C ALA A 177 -17.42 5.09 27.65
N GLY A 178 -16.55 4.27 28.29
CA GLY A 178 -16.98 3.19 29.20
C GLY A 178 -17.67 3.65 30.49
N ALA A 179 -17.64 4.95 30.80
CA ALA A 179 -18.38 5.55 31.91
C ALA A 179 -19.82 5.98 31.54
N GLN A 180 -20.21 5.93 30.26
CA GLN A 180 -21.61 6.05 29.84
C GLN A 180 -22.12 4.66 29.47
N GLY A 181 -23.10 4.13 30.22
CA GLY A 181 -23.70 2.81 29.98
C GLY A 181 -24.54 2.70 28.69
N GLY A 182 -24.14 3.36 27.61
CA GLY A 182 -24.75 3.36 26.29
C GLY A 182 -23.93 2.55 25.29
N ARG A 183 -24.63 1.81 24.44
CA ARG A 183 -24.12 0.94 23.35
C ARG A 183 -22.79 1.38 22.72
N SER A 184 -21.87 0.43 22.67
CA SER A 184 -20.62 0.41 21.91
C SER A 184 -20.79 0.47 20.37
N ASP A 185 -21.81 1.16 19.85
CA ASP A 185 -22.08 1.27 18.41
C ASP A 185 -21.50 2.59 17.79
N GLU A 186 -20.87 3.46 18.59
CA GLU A 186 -20.58 4.87 18.20
C GLU A 186 -19.11 5.19 17.85
N VAL A 187 -18.20 4.21 17.78
CA VAL A 187 -16.85 4.45 17.23
C VAL A 187 -16.57 3.54 16.05
N LEU A 188 -16.24 4.18 14.92
CA LEU A 188 -15.91 3.64 13.59
C LEU A 188 -14.63 2.79 13.54
N ILE A 189 -14.35 2.02 14.59
CA ILE A 189 -13.20 1.14 14.68
C ILE A 189 -13.65 -0.24 15.19
N GLU A 190 -14.60 -0.85 14.51
CA GLU A 190 -14.70 -2.31 14.58
C GLU A 190 -13.55 -2.87 13.73
N PRO A 191 -12.59 -3.62 14.32
CA PRO A 191 -11.55 -4.26 13.53
C PRO A 191 -12.20 -5.21 12.52
N PRO A 192 -11.89 -5.09 11.23
CA PRO A 192 -12.49 -5.95 10.21
C PRO A 192 -11.99 -7.38 10.45
N PHE A 193 -12.93 -8.30 10.72
CA PHE A 193 -12.70 -9.75 10.72
C PHE A 193 -11.62 -10.29 11.69
N GLY A 194 -11.94 -10.36 12.99
CA GLY A 194 -11.41 -11.38 13.91
C GLY A 194 -9.96 -11.24 14.43
N THR A 195 -9.81 -11.44 15.74
CA THR A 195 -8.63 -11.84 16.56
C THR A 195 -7.25 -11.19 16.37
N CYS A 196 -6.98 -10.36 15.37
CA CYS A 196 -5.65 -9.76 15.20
C CYS A 196 -5.51 -8.49 16.04
N GLU A 197 -4.46 -8.44 16.87
CA GLU A 197 -4.11 -7.25 17.64
C GLU A 197 -3.73 -6.11 16.66
N ILE A 198 -4.54 -5.05 16.63
CA ILE A 198 -4.24 -3.86 15.86
C ILE A 198 -3.11 -3.09 16.55
N HIS A 199 -2.09 -2.73 15.80
CA HIS A 199 -0.88 -2.12 16.34
C HIS A 199 -0.94 -0.60 16.37
N HIS A 200 -1.50 0.03 15.33
CA HIS A 200 -1.64 1.48 15.17
C HIS A 200 -2.64 1.78 14.02
N LEU A 201 -2.98 3.05 13.78
CA LEU A 201 -4.00 3.46 12.80
C LEU A 201 -3.69 3.04 11.36
N LEU A 202 -2.43 3.15 10.92
CA LEU A 202 -2.04 2.69 9.59
C LEU A 202 -2.22 1.17 9.43
N HIS A 203 -1.96 0.38 10.49
CA HIS A 203 -2.20 -1.07 10.47
C HIS A 203 -3.72 -1.36 10.37
N LEU A 204 -4.54 -0.66 11.15
CA LEU A 204 -6.00 -0.74 11.04
C LEU A 204 -6.49 -0.42 9.62
N TYR A 205 -5.97 0.66 9.03
CA TYR A 205 -6.30 1.02 7.65
C TYR A 205 -5.88 -0.10 6.69
N TYR A 206 -4.66 -0.61 6.82
CA TYR A 206 -4.17 -1.69 5.97
C TYR A 206 -5.07 -2.93 6.03
N GLU A 207 -5.49 -3.38 7.22
CA GLU A 207 -6.37 -4.56 7.40
C GLU A 207 -7.77 -4.36 6.81
N ASN A 208 -8.29 -3.12 6.79
CA ASN A 208 -9.57 -2.79 6.18
C ASN A 208 -9.53 -2.79 4.65
N PHE A 209 -8.38 -2.45 4.06
CA PHE A 209 -8.27 -2.22 2.62
C PHE A 209 -7.56 -3.35 1.88
N VAL A 210 -6.60 -4.04 2.50
CA VAL A 210 -5.78 -5.07 1.86
C VAL A 210 -6.24 -6.46 2.32
N PRO A 211 -6.72 -7.32 1.39
CA PRO A 211 -7.22 -8.63 1.76
C PRO A 211 -6.08 -9.57 2.15
N ARG A 212 -6.26 -10.32 3.24
CA ARG A 212 -5.35 -11.42 3.60
C ARG A 212 -5.41 -12.53 2.55
N ARG A 213 -4.25 -12.96 2.07
CA ARG A 213 -4.09 -14.10 1.15
C ARG A 213 -3.16 -15.14 1.78
N PRO A 214 -3.43 -16.44 1.60
CA PRO A 214 -2.56 -17.49 2.10
C PRO A 214 -1.16 -17.35 1.49
N PRO A 215 -0.11 -17.73 2.24
CA PRO A 215 1.27 -17.68 1.75
C PRO A 215 1.41 -18.37 0.41
N VAL A 216 1.97 -17.65 -0.57
CA VAL A 216 2.25 -18.20 -1.90
C VAL A 216 3.51 -19.07 -1.77
N ALA A 217 3.44 -20.33 -2.22
CA ALA A 217 4.61 -21.19 -2.28
C ALA A 217 5.68 -20.53 -3.15
N SER A 218 6.92 -20.46 -2.65
CA SER A 218 8.03 -19.87 -3.41
C SER A 218 8.24 -20.67 -4.69
N SER A 219 8.13 -20.02 -5.86
CA SER A 219 8.48 -20.68 -7.12
C SER A 219 9.99 -20.91 -7.17
N SER A 220 10.42 -22.15 -7.41
CA SER A 220 11.85 -22.52 -7.52
C SER A 220 12.49 -22.08 -8.84
N SER A 221 11.72 -21.55 -9.78
CA SER A 221 12.17 -21.20 -11.11
C SER A 221 12.70 -19.78 -11.17
N ARG A 222 13.92 -19.61 -11.71
CA ARG A 222 14.51 -18.33 -12.14
C ARG A 222 13.75 -17.76 -13.34
N LEU A 223 12.46 -17.46 -13.17
CA LEU A 223 11.64 -16.93 -14.23
C LEU A 223 12.08 -15.49 -14.52
N SER A 224 12.11 -15.14 -15.80
CA SER A 224 12.21 -13.74 -16.19
C SER A 224 10.91 -13.06 -15.74
N TRP A 225 10.96 -12.32 -14.63
CA TRP A 225 9.84 -11.62 -13.98
C TRP A 225 9.28 -10.44 -14.80
N VAL A 226 9.35 -10.52 -16.13
CA VAL A 226 9.01 -9.45 -17.06
C VAL A 226 7.71 -9.81 -17.76
N ILE A 227 6.64 -9.16 -17.33
CA ILE A 227 5.37 -9.15 -18.07
C ILE A 227 5.44 -8.08 -19.18
N PRO A 228 4.98 -8.37 -20.42
CA PRO A 228 4.88 -7.33 -21.45
C PRO A 228 3.93 -6.22 -21.01
N ARG A 229 4.21 -4.98 -21.40
CA ARG A 229 3.31 -3.86 -21.08
C ARG A 229 1.97 -4.00 -21.82
N THR A 230 0.95 -3.26 -21.37
CA THR A 230 -0.43 -3.34 -21.87
C THR A 230 -0.53 -3.29 -23.40
N THR A 231 0.15 -2.33 -24.05
CA THR A 231 0.16 -2.19 -25.51
C THR A 231 0.80 -3.38 -26.24
N GLN A 232 1.86 -3.99 -25.68
CA GLN A 232 2.49 -5.19 -26.24
C GLN A 232 1.58 -6.40 -26.11
N MET A 233 0.92 -6.56 -24.96
CA MET A 233 -0.08 -7.63 -24.76
C MET A 233 -1.25 -7.48 -25.73
N ARG A 234 -1.75 -6.25 -25.94
CA ARG A 234 -2.76 -5.96 -26.96
C ARG A 234 -2.27 -6.33 -28.36
N ALA A 235 -1.01 -6.08 -28.66
CA ALA A 235 -0.41 -6.49 -29.92
C ALA A 235 -0.28 -8.03 -30.06
N ALA A 236 -0.19 -8.77 -28.95
CA ALA A 236 -0.25 -10.24 -28.94
C ALA A 236 -1.70 -10.78 -28.97
N GLY A 237 -2.71 -9.91 -29.06
CA GLY A 237 -4.13 -10.30 -29.14
C GLY A 237 -4.85 -10.36 -27.80
N VAL A 238 -4.23 -9.92 -26.70
CA VAL A 238 -4.88 -9.85 -25.39
C VAL A 238 -5.87 -8.68 -25.35
N SER A 239 -7.08 -8.95 -24.87
CA SER A 239 -8.12 -7.94 -24.64
C SER A 239 -8.20 -7.59 -23.16
N PHE A 240 -8.08 -6.32 -22.84
CA PHE A 240 -8.23 -5.81 -21.48
C PHE A 240 -9.71 -5.51 -21.20
N VAL A 241 -10.22 -6.04 -20.10
CA VAL A 241 -11.61 -5.89 -19.68
C VAL A 241 -11.71 -5.50 -18.21
N ARG A 242 -12.66 -4.61 -17.88
CA ARG A 242 -12.98 -4.30 -16.49
C ARG A 242 -13.62 -5.52 -15.84
N ARG A 243 -13.00 -6.01 -14.77
CA ARG A 243 -13.52 -7.12 -13.98
C ARG A 243 -14.59 -6.59 -13.01
N ARG A 244 -15.86 -6.84 -13.31
CA ARG A 244 -17.00 -6.36 -12.50
C ARG A 244 -17.28 -7.24 -11.28
N SER A 245 -17.12 -8.55 -11.42
CA SER A 245 -17.29 -9.55 -10.36
C SER A 245 -15.92 -9.91 -9.77
N ALA A 246 -15.18 -8.91 -9.32
CA ALA A 246 -13.89 -9.10 -8.67
C ALA A 246 -14.10 -9.46 -7.19
N ARG A 247 -13.26 -10.34 -6.63
CA ARG A 247 -13.30 -10.67 -5.19
C ARG A 247 -12.95 -9.46 -4.33
N ASP A 248 -11.97 -8.70 -4.78
CA ASP A 248 -11.39 -7.54 -4.09
C ASP A 248 -10.79 -6.56 -5.12
N SER A 249 -10.31 -5.40 -4.65
CA SER A 249 -9.70 -4.36 -5.50
C SER A 249 -8.40 -4.79 -6.19
N TYR A 250 -7.80 -5.91 -5.78
CA TYR A 250 -6.52 -6.44 -6.25
C TYR A 250 -6.68 -7.76 -7.03
N ASP A 251 -7.90 -8.15 -7.39
CA ASP A 251 -8.18 -9.41 -8.10
C ASP A 251 -7.94 -9.26 -9.61
N VAL A 252 -6.68 -9.45 -10.04
CA VAL A 252 -6.27 -9.46 -11.45
C VAL A 252 -6.13 -10.90 -11.94
N ALA A 253 -6.72 -11.19 -13.10
CA ALA A 253 -6.64 -12.51 -13.71
C ALA A 253 -6.42 -12.45 -15.23
N PHE A 254 -5.75 -13.47 -15.76
CA PHE A 254 -5.57 -13.69 -17.18
C PHE A 254 -6.22 -15.02 -17.60
N ASP A 255 -7.07 -14.97 -18.63
CA ASP A 255 -7.64 -16.14 -19.27
C ASP A 255 -7.02 -16.29 -20.66
N GLY A 256 -6.04 -17.19 -20.77
CA GLY A 256 -5.34 -17.48 -22.03
C GLY A 256 -6.22 -18.11 -23.11
N ARG A 257 -7.33 -18.78 -22.73
CA ARG A 257 -8.27 -19.40 -23.70
C ARG A 257 -9.14 -18.34 -24.35
N ARG A 258 -9.61 -17.36 -23.57
CA ARG A 258 -10.40 -16.22 -24.05
C ARG A 258 -9.52 -15.05 -24.52
N CYS A 259 -8.21 -15.12 -24.31
CA CYS A 259 -7.27 -14.04 -24.58
C CYS A 259 -7.63 -12.76 -23.82
N MET A 260 -8.09 -12.86 -22.57
CA MET A 260 -8.60 -11.72 -21.80
C MET A 260 -7.82 -11.49 -20.52
N MET A 261 -7.42 -10.24 -20.27
CA MET A 261 -6.90 -9.79 -18.98
C MET A 261 -7.97 -8.96 -18.27
N GLY A 262 -8.46 -9.49 -17.15
CA GLY A 262 -9.46 -8.85 -16.30
C GLY A 262 -8.78 -8.12 -15.14
N ILE A 263 -9.01 -6.81 -15.05
CA ILE A 263 -8.48 -5.95 -13.98
C ILE A 263 -9.64 -5.18 -13.34
N PRO A 264 -9.73 -5.09 -12.01
CA PRO A 264 -10.67 -4.20 -11.34
C PRO A 264 -10.43 -2.72 -11.74
N SER A 265 -11.42 -1.87 -11.51
CA SER A 265 -11.22 -0.44 -11.81
C SER A 265 -10.28 0.18 -10.79
N VAL A 266 -9.20 0.79 -11.26
CA VAL A 266 -8.22 1.52 -10.45
C VAL A 266 -8.25 3.01 -10.79
N MET A 267 -7.95 3.84 -9.80
CA MET A 267 -7.82 5.29 -9.96
C MET A 267 -6.35 5.67 -9.76
N ILE A 268 -5.78 6.42 -10.71
CA ILE A 268 -4.48 7.07 -10.54
C ILE A 268 -4.76 8.48 -10.04
N ASP A 269 -4.34 8.73 -8.81
CA ASP A 269 -4.57 9.97 -8.09
C ASP A 269 -3.28 10.38 -7.36
N GLY A 270 -2.73 11.54 -7.72
CA GLY A 270 -1.53 12.08 -7.09
C GLY A 270 -1.68 12.30 -5.60
N ALA A 271 -2.88 12.64 -5.12
CA ALA A 271 -3.15 12.91 -3.71
C ALA A 271 -3.06 11.65 -2.83
N LYS A 272 -3.35 10.46 -3.40
CA LYS A 272 -3.29 9.17 -2.67
C LYS A 272 -1.91 8.52 -2.71
N ARG A 273 -0.96 9.07 -3.46
CA ARG A 273 0.39 8.50 -3.60
C ARG A 273 1.12 8.40 -2.25
N PRO A 274 1.14 9.42 -1.37
CA PRO A 274 1.78 9.30 -0.05
C PRO A 274 1.22 8.16 0.78
N LEU A 275 -0.11 8.01 0.82
CA LEU A 275 -0.76 6.90 1.52
C LEU A 275 -0.31 5.54 0.98
N LEU A 276 -0.28 5.37 -0.35
CA LEU A 276 0.13 4.12 -0.98
C LEU A 276 1.60 3.77 -0.67
N VAL A 277 2.49 4.76 -0.66
CA VAL A 277 3.91 4.58 -0.26
C VAL A 277 4.00 4.07 1.18
N ASN A 278 3.27 4.69 2.11
CA ASN A 278 3.30 4.33 3.53
C ASN A 278 2.72 2.93 3.78
N LEU A 279 1.62 2.56 3.09
CA LEU A 279 1.05 1.22 3.18
C LEU A 279 1.99 0.14 2.63
N ILE A 280 2.74 0.42 1.55
CA ILE A 280 3.74 -0.51 1.03
C ILE A 280 4.92 -0.64 2.00
N ALA A 281 5.39 0.48 2.55
CA ALA A 281 6.46 0.46 3.55
C ALA A 281 6.05 -0.35 4.80
N PHE A 282 4.80 -0.20 5.24
CA PHE A 282 4.19 -1.01 6.30
C PHE A 282 4.13 -2.50 5.90
N GLU A 283 3.59 -2.85 4.74
CA GLU A 283 3.51 -4.24 4.28
C GLU A 283 4.89 -4.92 4.18
N GLN A 284 5.92 -4.15 3.81
CA GLN A 284 7.30 -4.63 3.76
C GLN A 284 7.93 -4.84 5.14
N SER A 285 7.38 -4.22 6.20
CA SER A 285 7.85 -4.38 7.58
C SER A 285 7.24 -5.58 8.30
N LEU A 286 6.15 -6.16 7.80
CA LEU A 286 5.44 -7.34 8.36
C LEU A 286 6.22 -8.68 8.29
N GLY A 287 7.51 -8.64 7.96
CA GLY A 287 8.36 -9.83 7.86
C GLY A 287 8.28 -10.55 6.51
N MET A 288 8.93 -11.72 6.44
CA MET A 288 9.07 -12.48 5.18
C MET A 288 7.95 -13.50 4.94
N GLU A 289 7.23 -13.90 5.99
CA GLU A 289 6.19 -14.94 5.93
C GLU A 289 4.85 -14.42 5.43
N GLU A 290 4.57 -13.13 5.61
CA GLU A 290 3.34 -12.50 5.18
C GLU A 290 3.25 -12.28 3.67
N THR A 291 2.04 -12.44 3.13
CA THR A 291 1.78 -12.26 1.70
C THR A 291 1.66 -10.79 1.35
N ARG A 292 2.55 -10.30 0.49
CA ARG A 292 2.60 -8.88 0.09
C ARG A 292 1.67 -8.57 -1.09
N VAL A 293 0.37 -8.57 -0.85
CA VAL A 293 -0.67 -8.36 -1.87
C VAL A 293 -0.58 -6.98 -2.50
N LEU A 294 -0.47 -5.93 -1.68
CA LEU A 294 -0.45 -4.54 -2.13
C LEU A 294 0.80 -4.26 -2.98
N THR A 295 1.98 -4.62 -2.48
CA THR A 295 3.27 -4.51 -3.18
C THR A 295 3.22 -5.30 -4.49
N SER A 296 2.67 -6.52 -4.48
CA SER A 296 2.55 -7.34 -5.69
C SER A 296 1.64 -6.69 -6.74
N TYR A 297 0.50 -6.14 -6.30
CA TYR A 297 -0.44 -5.48 -7.21
C TYR A 297 0.18 -4.22 -7.82
N VAL A 298 0.78 -3.38 -6.99
CA VAL A 298 1.45 -2.17 -7.43
C VAL A 298 2.60 -2.49 -8.38
N SER A 299 3.33 -3.58 -8.12
CA SER A 299 4.40 -4.04 -9.02
C SER A 299 3.87 -4.46 -10.38
N LEU A 300 2.78 -5.23 -10.41
CA LEU A 300 2.10 -5.60 -11.67
C LEU A 300 1.63 -4.35 -12.42
N MET A 301 0.98 -3.40 -11.76
CA MET A 301 0.50 -2.17 -12.39
C MET A 301 1.64 -1.29 -12.92
N GLY A 302 2.76 -1.23 -12.19
CA GLY A 302 4.01 -0.58 -12.62
C GLY A 302 4.56 -1.14 -13.93
N LEU A 303 4.48 -2.46 -14.12
CA LEU A 303 4.95 -3.13 -15.34
C LEU A 303 3.95 -3.03 -16.50
N LEU A 304 2.64 -3.03 -16.20
CA LEU A 304 1.59 -2.93 -17.22
C LEU A 304 1.47 -1.52 -17.82
N VAL A 305 1.67 -0.47 -17.01
CA VAL A 305 1.42 0.93 -17.40
C VAL A 305 2.73 1.71 -17.44
N ARG A 306 3.40 1.72 -18.61
CA ARG A 306 4.72 2.34 -18.79
C ARG A 306 4.74 3.53 -19.76
N GLY A 307 3.65 3.79 -20.47
CA GLY A 307 3.53 4.92 -21.38
C GLY A 307 2.08 5.39 -21.54
N ALA A 308 1.90 6.59 -22.09
CA ALA A 308 0.58 7.21 -22.26
C ALA A 308 -0.41 6.32 -23.04
N GLN A 309 0.08 5.56 -24.02
CA GLN A 309 -0.74 4.61 -24.79
C GLN A 309 -1.28 3.44 -23.94
N ASP A 310 -0.55 3.02 -22.91
CA ASP A 310 -1.02 2.00 -21.97
C ASP A 310 -2.13 2.57 -21.08
N VAL A 311 -1.95 3.79 -20.58
CA VAL A 311 -2.96 4.54 -19.79
C VAL A 311 -4.23 4.74 -20.61
N GLU A 312 -4.09 5.27 -21.83
CA GLU A 312 -5.20 5.52 -22.75
C GLU A 312 -6.00 4.24 -23.03
N LEU A 313 -5.31 3.13 -23.28
CA LEU A 313 -5.93 1.84 -23.54
C LEU A 313 -6.77 1.38 -22.34
N LEU A 314 -6.21 1.41 -21.13
CA LEU A 314 -6.93 0.99 -19.92
C LEU A 314 -8.07 1.95 -19.56
N ARG A 315 -7.90 3.26 -19.82
CA ARG A 315 -8.94 4.28 -19.64
C ARG A 315 -10.12 4.07 -20.56
N ARG A 316 -9.87 3.81 -21.86
CA ARG A 316 -10.90 3.46 -22.85
C ARG A 316 -11.68 2.18 -22.49
N ARG A 317 -11.11 1.32 -21.65
CA ARG A 317 -11.74 0.10 -21.12
C ARG A 317 -12.39 0.27 -19.75
N SER A 318 -12.39 1.49 -19.21
CA SER A 318 -12.85 1.82 -17.86
C SER A 318 -12.17 1.01 -16.76
N ILE A 319 -10.95 0.55 -17.01
CA ILE A 319 -10.08 -0.11 -16.02
C ILE A 319 -9.33 0.96 -15.22
N LEU A 320 -8.91 2.04 -15.87
CA LEU A 320 -8.11 3.10 -15.25
C LEU A 320 -8.88 4.42 -15.30
N LYS A 321 -9.03 5.08 -14.16
CA LYS A 321 -9.48 6.48 -14.05
C LYS A 321 -8.26 7.37 -13.79
N ASN A 322 -7.97 8.27 -14.70
CA ASN A 322 -6.84 9.19 -14.60
C ASN A 322 -7.33 10.51 -14.01
N LEU A 323 -6.79 10.92 -12.85
CA LEU A 323 -7.06 12.22 -12.21
C LEU A 323 -5.87 13.19 -12.30
N LEU A 324 -4.86 12.86 -13.11
CA LEU A 324 -3.71 13.74 -13.40
C LEU A 324 -4.01 14.59 -14.64
N ALA A 325 -3.10 15.49 -15.02
CA ALA A 325 -3.35 16.45 -16.09
C ALA A 325 -3.57 15.75 -17.44
N ASP A 326 -2.80 14.70 -17.73
CA ASP A 326 -2.92 13.92 -18.95
C ASP A 326 -2.44 12.46 -18.80
N ASP A 327 -2.58 11.69 -19.88
CA ASP A 327 -2.19 10.26 -19.93
C ASP A 327 -0.65 10.08 -19.89
N GLU A 328 0.15 11.10 -20.25
CA GLU A 328 1.61 11.07 -20.22
C GLU A 328 2.14 11.28 -18.80
N GLU A 329 1.61 12.26 -18.08
CA GLU A 329 1.88 12.48 -16.67
C GLU A 329 1.52 11.22 -15.84
N ALA A 330 0.38 10.59 -16.11
CA ALA A 330 -0.02 9.37 -15.41
C ALA A 330 0.93 8.20 -15.63
N ALA A 331 1.41 8.02 -16.85
CA ALA A 331 2.40 7.00 -17.16
C ALA A 331 3.76 7.31 -16.50
N HIS A 332 4.17 8.57 -16.51
CA HIS A 332 5.41 9.03 -15.90
C HIS A 332 5.39 8.81 -14.38
N VAL A 333 4.33 9.28 -13.70
CA VAL A 333 4.14 9.12 -12.25
C VAL A 333 4.12 7.65 -11.86
N ASN A 334 3.40 6.80 -12.59
CA ASN A 334 3.35 5.36 -12.32
C ASN A 334 4.72 4.68 -12.50
N THR A 335 5.43 5.01 -13.58
CA THR A 335 6.76 4.46 -13.86
C THR A 335 7.78 4.88 -12.81
N GLN A 336 7.78 6.17 -12.45
CA GLN A 336 8.66 6.72 -11.43
C GLN A 336 8.36 6.09 -10.05
N PHE A 337 7.08 5.95 -9.71
CA PHE A 337 6.66 5.30 -8.47
C PHE A 337 7.15 3.86 -8.40
N PHE A 338 6.96 3.07 -9.47
CA PHE A 338 7.44 1.69 -9.54
C PHE A 338 8.96 1.57 -9.47
N ALA A 339 9.70 2.45 -10.15
CA ALA A 339 11.17 2.46 -10.10
C ALA A 339 11.68 2.64 -8.66
N ARG A 340 11.10 3.58 -7.92
CA ARG A 340 11.46 3.86 -6.52
C ARG A 340 11.14 2.69 -5.58
N LEU A 341 10.09 1.91 -5.86
CA LEU A 341 9.79 0.67 -5.13
C LEU A 341 10.80 -0.44 -5.40
N GLY A 342 11.35 -0.49 -6.61
CA GLY A 342 12.40 -1.44 -6.99
C GLY A 342 13.77 -1.11 -6.37
N GLU A 343 14.06 0.18 -6.21
CA GLU A 343 15.29 0.67 -5.57
C GLU A 343 15.35 0.27 -4.08
N GLY A 344 14.24 0.38 -3.34
CA GLY A 344 14.12 0.09 -1.91
C GLY A 344 14.47 -1.34 -1.42
N GLY A 345 14.93 -2.25 -2.27
CA GLY A 345 15.39 -3.59 -1.89
C GLY A 345 14.33 -4.55 -1.32
N GLY A 346 13.09 -4.10 -1.15
CA GLY A 346 12.01 -4.82 -0.45
C GLY A 346 11.14 -5.73 -1.33
N THR A 347 11.32 -5.73 -2.64
CA THR A 347 10.54 -6.58 -3.55
C THR A 347 11.14 -7.98 -3.62
N ASN A 348 10.67 -8.89 -2.75
CA ASN A 348 10.98 -10.31 -2.88
C ASN A 348 10.14 -10.90 -4.02
N TYR A 349 10.68 -10.83 -5.24
CA TYR A 349 10.01 -11.28 -6.46
C TYR A 349 9.62 -12.77 -6.45
N ASN A 350 10.22 -13.59 -5.57
CA ASN A 350 9.93 -15.04 -5.48
C ASN A 350 8.62 -15.37 -4.73
N ARG A 351 7.98 -14.39 -4.07
CA ARG A 351 6.70 -14.57 -3.33
C ARG A 351 5.58 -13.68 -3.89
N HIS A 352 5.69 -13.31 -5.16
CA HIS A 352 4.73 -12.42 -5.80
C HIS A 352 3.37 -13.11 -5.99
N VAL A 353 2.29 -12.44 -5.57
CA VAL A 353 0.93 -12.99 -5.63
C VAL A 353 0.47 -13.29 -7.07
N PHE A 354 1.05 -12.59 -8.05
CA PHE A 354 0.75 -12.77 -9.47
C PHE A 354 1.81 -13.59 -10.22
N ALA A 355 2.67 -14.35 -9.53
CA ALA A 355 3.71 -15.15 -10.19
C ALA A 355 3.14 -16.08 -11.29
N GLY A 356 2.10 -16.86 -10.97
CA GLY A 356 1.44 -17.72 -11.97
C GLY A 356 0.81 -16.93 -13.13
N LEU A 357 0.28 -15.73 -12.87
CA LEU A 357 -0.23 -14.85 -13.92
C LEU A 357 0.88 -14.39 -14.87
N TYR A 358 2.09 -14.14 -14.35
CA TYR A 358 3.23 -13.74 -15.18
C TYR A 358 3.64 -14.90 -16.09
N GLU A 359 3.70 -16.12 -15.56
CA GLU A 359 3.99 -17.34 -16.31
C GLU A 359 2.97 -17.55 -17.44
N ASP A 360 1.68 -17.46 -17.13
CA ASP A 360 0.60 -17.64 -18.12
C ASP A 360 0.68 -16.60 -19.24
N VAL A 361 0.89 -15.33 -18.87
CA VAL A 361 1.00 -14.23 -19.85
C VAL A 361 2.26 -14.37 -20.68
N GLN A 362 3.39 -14.74 -20.07
CA GLN A 362 4.65 -14.94 -20.78
C GLN A 362 4.56 -16.12 -21.74
N SER A 363 3.96 -17.22 -21.33
CA SER A 363 3.70 -18.39 -22.19
C SER A 363 2.82 -18.01 -23.38
N TYR A 364 1.70 -17.32 -23.12
CA TYR A 364 0.77 -16.89 -24.17
C TYR A 364 1.41 -15.89 -25.14
N CYS A 365 2.00 -14.81 -24.63
CA CYS A 365 2.64 -13.79 -25.45
C CYS A 365 3.95 -14.27 -26.08
N GLY A 366 4.58 -15.31 -25.51
CA GLY A 366 5.78 -15.99 -26.00
C GLY A 366 5.50 -16.89 -27.20
N SER A 367 4.32 -17.49 -27.25
CA SER A 367 3.92 -18.44 -28.28
C SER A 367 3.94 -17.84 -29.69
N TRP A 368 4.71 -18.50 -30.57
CA TRP A 368 4.78 -18.15 -32.00
C TRP A 368 3.38 -18.17 -32.64
N TRP A 369 2.55 -19.16 -32.31
CA TRP A 369 1.20 -19.29 -32.84
C TRP A 369 0.32 -18.08 -32.49
N HIS A 370 0.30 -17.66 -31.23
CA HIS A 370 -0.53 -16.54 -30.79
C HIS A 370 -0.07 -15.21 -31.40
N ARG A 371 1.25 -14.96 -31.48
CA ARG A 371 1.80 -13.76 -32.12
C ARG A 371 1.44 -13.68 -33.61
N ASN A 372 1.64 -14.77 -34.35
CA ASN A 372 1.38 -14.78 -35.79
C ASN A 372 -0.13 -14.71 -36.08
N LYS A 373 -0.97 -15.43 -35.32
CA LYS A 373 -2.43 -15.32 -35.43
C LYS A 373 -2.93 -13.89 -35.18
N ALA A 374 -2.42 -13.22 -34.15
CA ALA A 374 -2.79 -11.84 -33.84
C ALA A 374 -2.33 -10.86 -34.95
N THR A 375 -1.13 -11.06 -35.49
CA THR A 375 -0.57 -10.26 -36.59
C THR A 375 -1.38 -10.44 -37.87
N LEU A 376 -1.69 -11.69 -38.22
CA LEU A 376 -2.49 -12.05 -39.38
C LEU A 376 -3.88 -11.45 -39.29
N ARG A 377 -4.54 -11.55 -38.13
CA ARG A 377 -5.85 -10.92 -37.89
C ARG A 377 -5.78 -9.40 -38.07
N ARG A 378 -4.77 -8.73 -37.53
CA ARG A 378 -4.65 -7.27 -37.63
C ARG A 378 -4.39 -6.79 -39.06
N LYS A 379 -3.48 -7.45 -39.78
CA LYS A 379 -3.04 -7.03 -41.11
C LYS A 379 -4.08 -7.34 -42.19
N TYR A 380 -4.66 -8.53 -42.14
CA TYR A 380 -5.54 -9.01 -43.21
C TYR A 380 -7.01 -8.92 -42.86
N PHE A 381 -7.40 -9.02 -41.59
CA PHE A 381 -8.81 -8.94 -41.19
C PHE A 381 -9.18 -7.61 -40.51
N GLY A 382 -8.31 -6.60 -40.60
CA GLY A 382 -8.54 -5.26 -40.06
C GLY A 382 -9.31 -4.32 -41.01
N SER A 383 -9.33 -4.63 -42.32
CA SER A 383 -10.09 -3.89 -43.34
C SER A 383 -10.87 -4.90 -44.19
N PRO A 384 -12.12 -4.58 -44.59
CA PRO A 384 -12.91 -5.46 -45.47
C PRO A 384 -12.15 -5.82 -46.75
N TRP A 385 -11.43 -4.86 -47.35
CA TRP A 385 -10.70 -5.07 -48.59
C TRP A 385 -9.49 -5.99 -48.42
N SER A 386 -8.70 -5.82 -47.35
CA SER A 386 -7.58 -6.73 -47.10
C SER A 386 -8.05 -8.13 -46.75
N ALA A 387 -9.24 -8.27 -46.14
CA ALA A 387 -9.82 -9.56 -45.80
C ALA A 387 -10.27 -10.32 -47.05
N ILE A 388 -10.98 -9.63 -47.96
CA ILE A 388 -11.37 -10.19 -49.25
C ILE A 388 -10.13 -10.59 -50.05
N SER A 389 -9.13 -9.72 -50.16
CA SER A 389 -7.88 -10.03 -50.87
C SER A 389 -7.16 -11.25 -50.31
N PHE A 390 -7.13 -11.40 -48.98
CA PHE A 390 -6.53 -12.57 -48.33
C PHE A 390 -7.31 -13.86 -48.61
N ILE A 391 -8.64 -13.81 -48.56
CA ILE A 391 -9.51 -14.97 -48.87
C ILE A 391 -9.35 -15.37 -50.33
N VAL A 392 -9.40 -14.42 -51.26
CA VAL A 392 -9.22 -14.67 -52.70
C VAL A 392 -7.86 -15.28 -52.98
N ALA A 393 -6.78 -14.72 -52.40
CA ALA A 393 -5.45 -15.30 -52.55
C ALA A 393 -5.37 -16.74 -52.04
N GLY A 394 -6.00 -17.05 -50.90
CA GLY A 394 -6.08 -18.41 -50.37
C GLY A 394 -6.87 -19.36 -51.27
N LEU A 395 -8.01 -18.93 -51.81
CA LEU A 395 -8.81 -19.70 -52.77
C LEU A 395 -8.04 -19.98 -54.05
N VAL A 396 -7.33 -18.98 -54.59
CA VAL A 396 -6.49 -19.14 -55.79
C VAL A 396 -5.43 -20.21 -55.53
N VAL A 397 -4.69 -20.14 -54.42
CA VAL A 397 -3.67 -21.15 -54.08
C VAL A 397 -4.28 -22.54 -53.94
N ALA A 398 -5.42 -22.68 -53.27
CA ALA A 398 -6.11 -23.96 -53.11
C ALA A 398 -6.57 -24.55 -54.46
N LEU A 399 -7.11 -23.71 -55.33
CA LEU A 399 -7.50 -24.09 -56.69
C LEU A 399 -6.28 -24.52 -57.52
N THR A 400 -5.18 -23.76 -57.48
CA THR A 400 -3.94 -24.11 -58.19
C THR A 400 -3.33 -25.42 -57.69
N ALA A 401 -3.34 -25.64 -56.37
CA ALA A 401 -2.86 -26.89 -55.78
C ALA A 401 -3.74 -28.09 -56.21
N THR A 402 -5.07 -27.90 -56.20
CA THR A 402 -6.03 -28.92 -56.64
C THR A 402 -5.85 -29.23 -58.14
N GLN A 403 -5.69 -28.20 -58.96
CA GLN A 403 -5.41 -28.34 -60.40
C GLN A 403 -4.11 -29.12 -60.62
N THR A 404 -3.05 -28.77 -59.90
CA THR A 404 -1.75 -29.46 -59.96
C THR A 404 -1.86 -30.93 -59.53
N TYR A 405 -2.65 -31.21 -58.49
CA TYR A 405 -2.88 -32.57 -58.04
C TYR A 405 -3.57 -33.43 -59.12
N PHE A 406 -4.63 -32.92 -59.74
CA PHE A 406 -5.34 -33.65 -60.80
C PHE A 406 -4.54 -33.78 -62.10
N THR A 407 -3.62 -32.85 -62.40
CA THR A 407 -2.72 -33.01 -63.55
C THR A 407 -1.62 -34.03 -63.31
N VAL A 408 -1.11 -34.16 -62.08
CA VAL A 408 -0.09 -35.15 -61.72
C VAL A 408 -0.68 -36.55 -61.49
N PHE A 409 -1.89 -36.64 -60.94
CA PHE A 409 -2.62 -37.89 -60.70
C PHE A 409 -3.94 -37.90 -61.47
N PRO A 410 -3.91 -38.00 -62.81
CA PRO A 410 -5.12 -38.14 -63.60
C PRO A 410 -5.82 -39.45 -63.20
N ARG A 411 -7.13 -39.38 -62.93
CA ARG A 411 -7.92 -40.59 -62.68
C ARG A 411 -7.97 -41.40 -63.98
N SER A 412 -7.38 -42.59 -63.95
CA SER A 412 -7.46 -43.62 -65.00
C SER A 412 -8.89 -44.08 -65.25
#